data_AF-A0A5J4QHC3-F1
#
_entry.id   AF-A0A5J4QHC3-F1
#
_cell.length_a   1.000
_cell.length_b   1.000
_cell.length_c   1.000
_cell.angle_alpha   90.00
_cell.angle_beta   90.00
_cell.angle_gamma   90.00
#
_symmetry.space_group_name_H-M   'P 1'
#
loop_
_entity.id
_entity.type
_entity.pdbx_description
1 polymer ?
#
loop_
_entity_poly.entity_id
_entity_poly.type
_entity_poly.pdbx_seq_one_letter_code
_entity_poly.pdbx_strand_id
1 'polypeptide(L)' 'MLKLQFTESDRLVFQYERYHHPHPHIQKKMEVL' A
#
# COMPACT_ATOMS: atom_id res chain seq x y z
N MET A 1 19.62 8.83 -3.28
CA MET A 1 18.77 7.64 -3.08
C MET A 1 17.97 7.85 -1.81
N LEU A 2 16.65 8.05 -1.91
CA LEU A 2 15.79 8.28 -0.74
C LEU A 2 15.58 6.94 -0.01
N LYS A 3 16.01 6.87 1.26
CA LYS A 3 15.71 5.73 2.14
C LYS A 3 14.36 5.99 2.79
N LEU A 4 13.27 5.49 2.19
CA LEU A 4 11.99 5.43 2.88
C LEU A 4 12.05 4.30 3.91
N GLN A 5 11.79 4.63 5.17
CA GLN A 5 11.60 3.67 6.25
C GLN A 5 10.10 3.63 6.54
N PHE A 6 9.49 2.47 6.36
CA PHE A 6 8.08 2.28 6.70
C PHE A 6 7.96 1.85 8.15
N THR A 7 7.09 2.54 8.88
CA THR A 7 6.68 2.16 10.23
C THR A 7 5.68 0.99 10.16
N GLU A 8 5.44 0.32 11.28
CA GLU A 8 4.43 -0.74 11.35
C GLU A 8 3.02 -0.21 11.08
N SER A 9 2.73 1.01 11.52
CA SER A 9 1.48 1.70 11.20
C SER A 9 1.30 1.89 9.70
N ASP A 10 2.35 2.26 8.97
CA ASP A 10 2.27 2.43 7.51
C ASP A 10 1.93 1.11 6.83
N ARG A 11 2.50 -0.01 7.31
CA ARG A 11 2.20 -1.34 6.78
C ARG A 11 0.74 -1.72 6.95
N LEU A 12 0.15 -1.43 8.11
CA LEU A 12 -1.26 -1.70 8.37
C LEU A 12 -2.17 -0.88 7.44
N VAL A 13 -1.83 0.38 7.22
CA VAL A 13 -2.55 1.25 6.28
C VAL A 13 -2.48 0.70 4.85
N PHE A 14 -1.28 0.32 4.38
CA PHE A 14 -1.13 -0.25 3.04
C PHE A 14 -1.88 -1.57 2.88
N GLN A 15 -1.91 -2.40 3.92
CA GLN A 15 -2.63 -3.66 3.90
C GLN A 15 -4.14 -3.44 3.80
N TYR A 16 -4.68 -2.43 4.52
CA TYR A 16 -6.08 -2.04 4.39
C TYR A 16 -6.39 -1.49 3.00
N GLU A 17 -5.58 -0.55 2.52
CA GLU A 17 -5.74 0.08 1.20
C GLU A 17 -5.66 -0.95 0.07
N ARG A 18 -4.79 -1.96 0.15
CA ARG A 18 -4.66 -3.03 -0.84
C ARG A 18 -5.98 -3.77 -1.09
N TYR A 19 -6.87 -3.88 -0.10
CA TYR A 19 -8.14 -4.57 -0.25
C TYR A 19 -9.36 -3.64 -0.37
N HIS A 20 -9.21 -2.35 -0.05
CA HIS A 20 -10.31 -1.39 0.00
C HIS A 20 -10.10 -0.13 -0.84
N HIS A 21 -9.12 -0.13 -1.74
CA HIS A 21 -8.84 1.05 -2.54
C HIS A 21 -10.03 1.36 -3.47
N PRO A 22 -10.52 2.61 -3.53
CA PRO A 22 -11.68 2.97 -4.36
C PRO A 22 -11.44 2.79 -5.86
N HIS A 23 -10.19 2.68 -6.30
CA HIS A 23 -9.83 2.55 -7.71
C HIS A 23 -9.23 1.17 -8.04
N PRO A 24 -9.90 0.31 -8.83
CA PRO A 24 -9.48 -1.08 -9.06
C PRO A 24 -8.12 -1.20 -9.76
N HIS A 25 -7.76 -0.23 -10.62
CA HIS A 25 -6.43 -0.21 -11.24
C HIS A 25 -5.28 0.02 -10.26
N ILE A 26 -5.51 0.85 -9.22
CA ILE A 26 -4.48 1.11 -8.20
C ILE A 26 -4.42 -0.07 -7.22
N GLN A 27 -5.57 -0.68 -6.91
CA GLN A 27 -5.63 -1.90 -6.12
C GLN A 27 -4.72 -3.02 -6.69
N LYS A 28 -4.82 -3.28 -8.00
CA LYS A 28 -3.95 -4.25 -8.68
C LYS A 28 -2.46 -3.92 -8.61
N LYS A 29 -2.09 -2.63 -8.58
CA LYS A 29 -0.68 -2.23 -8.42
C LYS A 29 -0.19 -2.48 -7.00
N MET A 30 -1.04 -2.22 -6.00
CA MET A 30 -0.76 -2.52 -4.60
C MET A 30 -0.68 -4.02 -4.32
N GLU A 31 -1.25 -4.86 -5.18
CA GLU A 31 -1.13 -6.32 -5.07
C GLU A 31 0.26 -6.87 -5.47
N VAL A 32 0.96 -6.16 -6.35
CA VAL A 32 2.24 -6.61 -6.92
C VAL A 32 3.44 -6.03 -6.17
N LEU A 33 3.21 -5.02 -5.32
CA LEU A 33 4.16 -4.47 -4.35
C LEU A 33 4.21 -5.34 -3.08
#